data_AF-A0A821N774-F1
#
_entry.id   AF-A0A821N774-F1
#
_cell.length_a   1.000
_cell.length_b   1.000
_cell.length_c   1.000
_cell.angle_alpha   90.00
_cell.angle_beta   90.00
_cell.angle_gamma   90.00
#
_symmetry.space_group_name_H-M   'P 1'
#
loop_
_entity.id
_entity.type
_entity.pdbx_description
1 polymer ?
#
loop_
_entity_poly.entity_id
_entity_poly.type
_entity_poly.pdbx_seq_one_letter_code
_entity_poly.pdbx_strand_id
1 'polypeptide(L)'
;YQKESLKNPQLNIDDLISKLVDIFKYQAGLLNEFGHNSFRFIHRTFQEYLAAKNIIYSFGLERSENIIYHNIHDKIGTPNWRVPLSMTPGILSKSVEHSELFTSIVTRLLKDEQTTSYQQSSTL
;
A
#
# COMPACT_ATOMS: atom_id res chain seq x y z
N TYR A 1 35.73 9.87 -42.07
CA TYR A 1 34.93 9.97 -40.84
C TYR A 1 33.76 9.01 -40.93
N GLN A 2 33.94 7.80 -40.41
CA GLN A 2 32.87 6.81 -40.22
C GLN A 2 31.93 7.36 -39.14
N LYS A 3 30.66 7.60 -39.49
CA LYS A 3 29.61 7.78 -38.48
C LYS A 3 29.40 6.41 -37.84
N GLU A 4 30.01 6.17 -36.69
CA GLU A 4 29.53 5.14 -35.77
C GLU A 4 28.09 5.50 -35.42
N SER A 5 27.14 4.78 -36.02
CA SER A 5 25.78 4.81 -35.55
C SER A 5 25.82 4.25 -34.13
N LEU A 6 25.65 5.12 -33.13
CA LEU A 6 25.27 4.71 -31.79
C LEU A 6 23.96 3.92 -31.93
N LYS A 7 24.09 2.59 -32.06
CA LYS A 7 22.99 1.66 -31.88
C LYS A 7 22.59 1.85 -30.44
N ASN A 8 21.61 2.72 -30.20
CA ASN A 8 20.87 2.72 -28.96
C ASN A 8 20.29 1.32 -28.87
N PRO A 9 20.75 0.45 -27.94
CA PRO A 9 20.13 -0.85 -27.80
C PRO A 9 18.71 -0.52 -27.39
N GLN A 10 17.73 -0.89 -28.21
CA GLN A 10 16.33 -0.83 -27.82
C GLN A 10 16.25 -1.56 -26.48
N LEU A 11 16.09 -0.79 -25.40
CA LEU A 11 16.11 -1.34 -24.06
C LEU A 11 14.82 -2.17 -23.95
N ASN A 12 14.95 -3.49 -23.96
CA ASN A 12 13.79 -4.35 -23.80
C ASN A 12 13.27 -4.17 -22.37
N ILE A 13 11.99 -3.83 -22.24
CA ILE A 13 11.32 -3.62 -20.96
C ILE A 13 11.40 -4.89 -20.11
N ASP A 14 11.31 -6.07 -20.73
CA ASP A 14 11.36 -7.36 -20.04
C ASP A 14 12.73 -7.61 -19.38
N ASP A 15 13.81 -7.20 -20.06
CA ASP A 15 15.19 -7.29 -19.54
C ASP A 15 15.38 -6.32 -18.37
N LEU A 16 14.77 -5.14 -18.42
CA LEU A 16 14.84 -4.15 -17.35
C LEU A 16 14.05 -4.62 -16.11
N ILE A 17 12.87 -5.19 -16.30
CA ILE A 17 12.05 -5.75 -15.21
C ILE A 17 12.81 -6.90 -14.54
N SER A 18 13.39 -7.81 -15.32
CA SER A 18 14.17 -8.94 -14.79
C SER A 18 15.35 -8.46 -13.94
N LYS A 19 16.11 -7.47 -14.45
CA LYS A 19 17.22 -6.85 -13.70
C LYS A 19 16.75 -6.16 -12.42
N LEU A 20 15.60 -5.48 -12.44
CA LEU A 20 15.03 -4.84 -11.26
C LEU A 20 14.65 -5.87 -10.18
N VAL A 21 14.06 -6.99 -10.59
CA VAL A 21 13.73 -8.09 -9.68
C VAL A 21 15.00 -8.66 -9.05
N ASP A 22 16.06 -8.86 -9.82
CA ASP A 22 17.34 -9.36 -9.31
C ASP A 22 18.00 -8.39 -8.33
N ILE A 23 17.91 -7.08 -8.59
CA ILE A 23 18.36 -6.05 -7.65
C ILE A 23 17.61 -6.19 -6.31
N PHE A 24 16.28 -6.32 -6.33
CA PHE A 24 15.50 -6.48 -5.10
C PHE A 24 15.77 -7.78 -4.37
N LYS A 25 16.02 -8.88 -5.10
CA LYS A 25 16.31 -10.20 -4.54
C LYS A 25 17.70 -10.31 -3.92
N TYR A 26 18.73 -9.78 -4.59
CA TYR A 26 20.12 -10.13 -4.28
C TYR A 26 20.99 -8.95 -3.85
N GLN A 27 20.59 -7.70 -4.13
CA GLN A 27 21.48 -6.54 -3.94
C GLN A 27 20.94 -5.51 -2.95
N ALA A 28 19.62 -5.28 -2.93
CA ALA A 28 19.01 -4.23 -2.13
C ALA A 28 18.87 -4.60 -0.63
N GLY A 29 19.09 -5.87 -0.26
CA GLY A 29 18.82 -6.35 1.11
C GLY A 29 17.35 -6.21 1.53
N LEU A 30 16.44 -6.07 0.56
CA LEU A 30 15.01 -5.91 0.81
C LEU A 30 14.29 -7.24 0.93
N LEU A 31 14.76 -8.25 0.21
CA LEU A 31 14.22 -9.61 0.21
C LEU A 31 15.27 -10.60 0.70
N ASN A 32 14.83 -11.63 1.42
CA ASN A 32 15.63 -12.80 1.74
C ASN A 32 15.02 -14.04 1.10
N GLU A 33 15.86 -14.97 0.65
CA GLU A 33 15.42 -16.24 0.11
C GLU A 33 14.94 -17.15 1.25
N PHE A 34 13.78 -17.78 1.06
CA PHE A 34 13.08 -18.59 2.05
C PHE A 34 12.65 -19.92 1.43
N GLY A 35 13.63 -20.74 1.06
CA GLY A 35 13.45 -21.95 0.25
C GLY A 35 13.65 -21.67 -1.25
N HIS A 36 13.47 -22.69 -2.09
CA HIS A 36 13.86 -22.61 -3.49
C HIS A 36 13.03 -21.58 -4.27
N ASN A 37 13.67 -20.49 -4.72
CA ASN A 37 13.06 -19.43 -5.53
C ASN A 37 11.85 -18.73 -4.86
N SER A 38 11.79 -18.73 -3.52
CA SER A 38 10.79 -17.99 -2.75
C SER A 38 11.45 -16.85 -1.98
N PHE A 39 10.95 -15.64 -2.11
CA PHE A 39 11.56 -14.44 -1.52
C PHE A 39 10.56 -13.72 -0.62
N ARG A 40 11.00 -13.29 0.56
CA ARG A 40 10.18 -12.56 1.53
C ARG A 40 10.91 -11.29 1.97
N PHE A 41 10.17 -10.22 2.27
CA PHE A 41 10.85 -9.03 2.79
C PHE A 41 11.49 -9.30 4.14
N ILE A 42 12.72 -8.84 4.29
CA ILE A 42 13.54 -9.05 5.49
C ILE A 42 12.89 -8.38 6.72
N HIS A 43 12.36 -7.17 6.51
CA HIS A 43 11.81 -6.36 7.59
C HIS A 43 10.28 -6.31 7.52
N ARG A 44 9.63 -6.90 8.53
CA ARG A 44 8.17 -6.86 8.70
C ARG A 44 7.62 -5.42 8.66
N THR A 45 8.32 -4.47 9.26
CA THR A 45 7.95 -3.05 9.25
C THR A 45 7.87 -2.47 7.84
N PHE A 46 8.74 -2.92 6.93
CA PHE A 46 8.69 -2.47 5.54
C PHE A 46 7.45 -3.04 4.82
N GLN A 47 7.09 -4.30 5.08
CA GLN A 47 5.84 -4.89 4.57
C GLN A 47 4.62 -4.14 5.09
N GLU A 48 4.60 -3.84 6.39
CA GLU A 48 3.50 -3.11 7.04
C GLU A 48 3.37 -1.68 6.49
N TYR A 49 4.48 -1.00 6.23
CA TYR A 49 4.51 0.30 5.56
C TYR A 49 3.96 0.23 4.13
N LEU A 50 4.40 -0.75 3.33
CA LEU A 50 3.88 -0.93 1.97
C LEU A 50 2.40 -1.28 1.97
N ALA A 51 1.95 -2.10 2.91
CA ALA A 51 0.54 -2.44 3.09
C ALA A 51 -0.29 -1.19 3.44
N ALA A 52 0.21 -0.33 4.34
CA ALA A 52 -0.42 0.94 4.67
C ALA A 52 -0.48 1.89 3.46
N LYS A 53 0.60 2.01 2.68
CA LYS A 53 0.58 2.77 1.43
C LYS A 53 -0.41 2.21 0.44
N ASN A 54 -0.55 0.89 0.34
CA ASN A 54 -1.52 0.25 -0.54
C ASN A 54 -2.97 0.37 -0.05
N ILE A 55 -3.25 0.98 1.10
CA ILE A 55 -4.61 1.42 1.45
C ILE A 55 -4.94 2.72 0.72
N ILE A 56 -3.96 3.62 0.60
CA ILE A 56 -4.13 5.00 0.13
C ILE A 56 -3.87 5.14 -1.38
N TYR A 57 -2.84 4.46 -1.90
CA TYR A 57 -2.34 4.65 -3.25
C TYR A 57 -2.49 3.42 -4.14
N SER A 58 -2.77 3.64 -5.43
CA SER A 58 -2.70 2.65 -6.50
C SER A 58 -1.81 3.17 -7.62
N PHE A 59 -0.81 2.40 -8.05
CA PHE A 59 0.14 2.80 -9.10
C PHE A 59 0.77 4.19 -8.89
N GLY A 60 1.00 4.57 -7.62
CA GLY A 60 1.58 5.87 -7.25
C GLY A 60 0.59 7.04 -7.23
N LEU A 61 -0.68 6.81 -7.58
CA LEU A 61 -1.74 7.80 -7.51
C LEU A 61 -2.61 7.57 -6.28
N GLU A 62 -3.07 8.67 -5.67
CA GLU A 62 -4.00 8.61 -4.56
C GLU A 62 -5.35 8.04 -5.02
N ARG A 63 -5.92 7.13 -4.23
CA ARG A 63 -7.25 6.60 -4.47
C ARG A 63 -8.31 7.59 -4.02
N SER A 64 -9.52 7.46 -4.56
CA SER A 64 -10.64 8.25 -4.06
C SER A 64 -10.99 7.92 -2.62
N GLU A 65 -11.57 8.88 -1.90
CA GLU A 65 -12.03 8.74 -0.52
C GLU A 65 -12.85 7.47 -0.30
N ASN A 66 -13.80 7.17 -1.19
CA ASN A 66 -14.65 5.98 -1.09
C ASN A 66 -13.84 4.67 -1.10
N ILE A 67 -12.81 4.58 -1.94
CA ILE A 67 -11.98 3.38 -2.02
C ILE A 67 -11.09 3.27 -0.78
N ILE A 68 -10.55 4.40 -0.30
CA ILE A 68 -9.74 4.42 0.94
C ILE A 68 -10.60 3.98 2.13
N TYR A 69 -11.82 4.53 2.25
CA TYR A 69 -12.79 4.15 3.26
C TYR A 69 -13.10 2.65 3.22
N HIS A 70 -13.47 2.08 2.07
CA HIS A 70 -13.75 0.64 1.95
C HIS A 70 -12.51 -0.20 2.28
N ASN A 71 -11.33 0.21 1.81
CA ASN A 71 -10.09 -0.47 2.14
C ASN A 71 -9.83 -0.52 3.64
N ILE A 72 -10.09 0.57 4.37
CA ILE A 72 -9.94 0.62 5.83
C ILE A 72 -11.02 -0.23 6.48
N HIS A 73 -12.28 0.01 6.15
CA HIS A 73 -13.44 -0.67 6.71
C HIS A 73 -13.31 -2.20 6.66
N ASP A 74 -13.00 -2.75 5.48
CA ASP A 74 -12.90 -4.20 5.27
C ASP A 74 -11.75 -4.87 6.05
N LYS A 75 -10.81 -4.07 6.56
CA LYS A 75 -9.60 -4.54 7.26
C LYS A 75 -9.70 -4.36 8.77
N ILE A 76 -10.65 -3.56 9.26
CA ILE A 76 -10.91 -3.40 10.69
C ILE A 76 -11.25 -4.76 11.29
N GLY A 77 -10.74 -5.02 12.50
CA GLY A 77 -10.94 -6.30 13.20
C GLY A 77 -10.04 -7.44 12.72
N THR A 78 -9.32 -7.31 11.60
CA THR A 78 -8.39 -8.35 11.14
C THR A 78 -7.00 -8.15 11.78
N PRO A 79 -6.48 -9.12 12.57
CA PRO A 79 -5.25 -8.93 13.37
C PRO A 79 -4.01 -8.49 12.56
N ASN A 80 -3.84 -9.03 11.35
CA ASN A 80 -2.70 -8.72 10.49
C ASN A 80 -2.72 -7.28 9.95
N TRP A 81 -3.86 -6.61 9.98
CA TRP A 81 -4.04 -5.25 9.49
C TRP A 81 -3.91 -4.18 10.57
N ARG A 82 -3.81 -4.55 11.85
CA ARG A 82 -3.71 -3.61 12.97
C ARG A 82 -2.60 -2.58 12.76
N VAL A 83 -1.38 -3.05 12.49
CA VAL A 83 -0.21 -2.14 12.31
C VAL A 83 -0.35 -1.28 11.04
N PRO A 84 -0.63 -1.84 9.85
CA PRO A 84 -0.87 -1.03 8.66
C PRO A 84 -1.97 0.03 8.83
N LEU A 85 -3.08 -0.32 9.47
CA LEU A 85 -4.18 0.62 9.74
C LEU A 85 -3.72 1.76 10.67
N SER A 86 -2.98 1.46 11.74
CA SER A 86 -2.44 2.49 12.63
C SER A 86 -1.41 3.41 11.96
N MET A 87 -0.73 2.98 10.90
CA MET A 87 0.19 3.83 10.13
C MET A 87 -0.51 4.72 9.11
N THR A 88 -1.69 4.32 8.63
CA THR A 88 -2.45 5.02 7.58
C THR A 88 -2.70 6.50 7.89
N PRO A 89 -3.11 6.90 9.12
CA PRO A 89 -3.27 8.31 9.48
C PRO A 89 -1.99 9.13 9.31
N GLY A 90 -0.83 8.60 9.70
CA GLY A 90 0.45 9.30 9.57
C GLY A 90 0.94 9.43 8.13
N ILE A 91 0.43 8.59 7.22
CA ILE A 91 0.69 8.71 5.78
C ILE A 91 -0.24 9.76 5.18
N LEU A 92 -1.51 9.77 5.57
CA LEU A 92 -2.49 10.76 5.13
C LEU A 92 -2.18 12.16 5.69
N SER A 93 -1.87 12.33 6.97
CA SER A 93 -1.73 13.66 7.61
C SER A 93 -0.52 14.52 7.16
N LYS A 94 0.11 14.20 6.02
CA LYS A 94 1.26 14.93 5.47
C LYS A 94 0.89 16.28 4.83
N SER A 95 -0.38 16.51 4.49
CA SER A 95 -0.88 17.81 4.05
C SER A 95 -2.24 18.12 4.67
N VAL A 96 -2.66 19.38 4.58
CA VAL A 96 -3.97 19.85 5.09
C VAL A 96 -5.12 19.10 4.41
N GLU A 97 -5.11 19.02 3.08
CA GLU A 97 -6.12 18.31 2.27
C GLU A 97 -6.31 16.85 2.71
N HIS A 98 -5.21 16.13 2.92
CA HIS A 98 -5.30 14.74 3.35
C HIS A 98 -5.70 14.58 4.83
N SER A 99 -5.46 15.60 5.67
CA SER A 99 -5.95 15.61 7.05
C SER A 99 -7.48 15.75 7.09
N GLU A 100 -8.05 16.58 6.21
CA GLU A 100 -9.50 16.70 6.02
C GLU A 100 -10.09 15.40 5.49
N LEU A 101 -9.45 14.79 4.49
CA LEU A 101 -9.81 13.47 3.96
C LEU A 101 -9.85 12.40 5.07
N PHE A 102 -8.78 12.31 5.88
CA PHE A 102 -8.73 11.36 6.99
C PHE A 102 -9.85 11.61 8.01
N THR A 103 -10.11 12.87 8.33
CA THR A 103 -11.19 13.26 9.25
C THR A 103 -12.56 12.86 8.69
N SER A 104 -12.80 13.06 7.39
CA SER A 104 -14.02 12.63 6.71
C SER A 104 -14.21 11.11 6.82
N ILE A 105 -13.16 10.34 6.51
CA ILE A 105 -13.18 8.87 6.59
C ILE A 105 -13.47 8.38 8.01
N VAL A 106 -12.78 8.92 9.02
CA VAL A 106 -13.01 8.53 10.42
C VAL A 106 -14.43 8.89 10.86
N THR A 107 -14.90 10.08 10.51
CA THR A 107 -16.26 10.52 10.83
C THR A 107 -17.30 9.58 10.23
N ARG A 108 -17.07 9.13 8.99
CA ARG A 108 -17.94 8.15 8.33
C ARG A 108 -17.91 6.80 9.04
N LEU A 109 -16.74 6.26 9.35
CA LEU A 109 -16.59 4.98 10.07
C LEU A 109 -17.34 4.99 11.41
N LEU A 110 -17.23 6.08 12.18
CA LEU A 110 -17.91 6.21 13.47
C LEU A 110 -19.45 6.26 13.31
N LYS A 111 -19.95 6.90 12.25
CA LYS A 111 -21.40 6.94 11.96
C LYS A 111 -21.94 5.56 11.58
N ASP A 112 -21.17 4.79 10.81
CA ASP A 112 -21.58 3.44 10.39
C ASP A 112 -21.61 2.45 11.56
N GLU A 113 -20.66 2.56 12.49
CA GLU A 113 -20.63 1.76 13.73
C GLU A 113 -21.82 2.07 14.64
N GLN A 114 -22.17 3.35 14.79
CA GLN A 114 -23.35 3.77 15.56
C GLN A 114 -24.64 3.26 14.91
N THR A 115 -24.77 3.37 13.58
CA THR A 115 -25.97 2.90 12.86
C THR A 115 -26.18 1.39 13.04
N THR A 116 -25.10 0.60 13.04
CA THR A 116 -25.14 -0.86 13.22
C THR A 116 -25.57 -1.25 14.64
N SER A 117 -25.12 -0.52 15.66
CA SER A 117 -25.44 -0.78 17.07
C SER A 117 -26.89 -0.39 17.45
N TYR A 118 -27.45 0.66 16.85
CA TYR A 118 -28.86 1.02 17.02
C TYR A 118 -29.83 0.00 16.41
N GLN A 119 -29.48 -0.59 15.26
CA GLN A 119 -30.32 -1.61 14.62
C GLN A 119 -30.38 -2.92 15.41
N GLN A 120 -29.27 -3.33 16.04
CA GLN A 120 -29.23 -4.55 16.88
C GLN A 120 -30.02 -4.40 18.19
N SER A 121 -30.06 -3.18 18.75
CA SER A 121 -30.75 -2.89 20.02
C SER A 121 -32.27 -2.74 19.87
N SER A 122 -32.76 -2.54 18.64
CA SER A 122 -34.19 -2.32 18.34
C SER A 122 -34.93 -3.61 17.91
N THR A 123 -34.21 -4.74 17.82
CA THR A 123 -34.73 -6.07 17.47
C THR A 123 -34.80 -7.04 18.66
N LEU A 124 -34.49 -6.58 19.88
CA LEU A 124 -34.65 -7.29 21.15
C LEU A 124 -35.80 -6.66 21.95
#